data_AF-A0A0G0LF71-F1
#
_entry.id   AF-A0A0G0LF71-F1
#
_cell.length_a   1.000
_cell.length_b   1.000
_cell.length_c   1.000
_cell.angle_alpha   90.00
_cell.angle_beta   90.00
_cell.angle_gamma   90.00
#
_symmetry.space_group_name_H-M   'P 1'
#
loop_
_entity.id
_entity.type
_entity.pdbx_description
1 polymer ?
#
loop_
_entity_poly.entity_id
_entity_poly.type
_entity_poly.pdbx_seq_one_letter_code
_entity_poly.pdbx_strand_id
1 'polypeptide(L)'
;MPEAFKKKSETQQQQNDLNRRRYADNYNSSPLPNLGQADNYNQAEKEQEQAKQLKQEQAAARAGNDSGEPDNSNMSLRQRLSTERIKNLAKEKIKQKAKEKISEPAKQGTAYLLKLSWLNLIDSFGLTLIYINMHVFLRWVMPSMFCKLGDEWIPKQASVLGADEAMKKTGQAIGIVEVLGLLLLDLLVLFIVGGAVTWIVMIMGWIAHPLDAITQLGWGGVSALAALFKELF
;
A
#
# COMPACT_ATOMS: atom_id res chain seq x y z
N MET A 1 73.67 -4.11 -30.16
CA MET A 1 72.45 -4.52 -29.40
C MET A 1 71.87 -3.45 -28.42
N PRO A 2 72.11 -2.12 -28.51
CA PRO A 2 71.40 -1.17 -27.64
C PRO A 2 70.07 -0.60 -28.21
N GLU A 3 69.86 -0.64 -29.53
CA GLU A 3 68.68 0.03 -30.14
C GLU A 3 67.35 -0.73 -29.94
N ALA A 4 67.39 -2.05 -29.85
CA ALA A 4 66.19 -2.87 -29.67
C ALA A 4 65.52 -2.65 -28.29
N PHE A 5 66.31 -2.30 -27.27
CA PHE A 5 65.79 -2.03 -25.92
C PHE A 5 65.09 -0.67 -25.84
N LYS A 6 65.61 0.34 -26.56
CA LYS A 6 65.03 1.70 -26.57
C LYS A 6 63.64 1.73 -27.21
N LYS A 7 63.44 0.95 -28.28
CA LYS A 7 62.14 0.87 -28.96
C LYS A 7 61.05 0.21 -28.09
N LYS A 8 61.44 -0.72 -27.21
CA LYS A 8 60.50 -1.43 -26.34
C LYS A 8 60.00 -0.54 -25.18
N SER A 9 60.86 0.33 -24.63
CA SER A 9 60.46 1.28 -23.59
C SER A 9 59.52 2.37 -24.09
N GLU A 10 59.77 2.90 -25.31
CA GLU A 10 58.91 3.94 -25.90
C GLU A 10 57.49 3.42 -26.18
N THR A 11 57.37 2.17 -26.64
CA THR A 11 56.07 1.54 -26.90
C THR A 11 55.26 1.35 -25.62
N GLN A 12 55.93 0.97 -24.53
CA GLN A 12 55.28 0.73 -23.23
C GLN A 12 54.83 2.04 -22.57
N GLN A 13 55.59 3.12 -22.76
CA GLN A 13 55.24 4.45 -22.26
C GLN A 13 54.04 5.03 -23.02
N GLN A 14 54.01 4.87 -24.35
CA GLN A 14 52.89 5.32 -25.19
C GLN A 14 51.58 4.60 -24.85
N GLN A 15 51.65 3.31 -24.50
CA GLN A 15 50.47 2.53 -24.13
C GLN A 15 49.93 2.90 -22.74
N ASN A 16 50.80 3.28 -21.81
CA ASN A 16 50.40 3.83 -20.51
C ASN A 16 49.70 5.18 -20.66
N ASP A 17 50.18 6.06 -21.55
CA ASP A 17 49.57 7.37 -21.79
C ASP A 17 48.19 7.25 -22.43
N LEU A 18 48.00 6.30 -23.36
CA LEU A 18 46.69 6.02 -23.96
C LEU A 18 45.68 5.49 -22.94
N ASN A 19 46.12 4.61 -22.03
CA ASN A 19 45.27 4.15 -20.93
C ASN A 19 44.89 5.32 -20.01
N ARG A 20 45.84 6.21 -19.68
CA ARG A 20 45.57 7.39 -18.86
C ARG A 20 44.53 8.32 -19.47
N ARG A 21 44.58 8.55 -20.79
CA ARG A 21 43.59 9.37 -21.51
C ARG A 21 42.19 8.74 -21.48
N ARG A 22 42.08 7.41 -21.68
CA ARG A 22 40.77 6.72 -21.57
C ARG A 22 40.11 6.87 -20.19
N TYR A 23 40.90 6.89 -19.12
CA TYR A 23 40.35 7.11 -17.78
C TYR A 23 39.95 8.57 -17.54
N ALA A 24 40.64 9.54 -18.15
CA ALA A 24 40.30 10.95 -18.01
C ALA A 24 39.00 11.31 -18.76
N ASP A 25 38.80 10.77 -19.96
CA ASP A 25 37.61 11.08 -20.78
C ASP A 25 36.32 10.46 -20.21
N ASN A 26 36.42 9.38 -19.45
CA ASN A 26 35.26 8.70 -18.84
C ASN A 26 34.65 9.47 -17.65
N TYR A 27 35.38 10.42 -17.05
CA TYR A 27 34.85 11.24 -15.95
C TYR A 27 34.05 12.46 -16.41
N ASN A 28 34.20 12.91 -17.66
CA ASN A 28 33.63 14.17 -18.13
C ASN A 28 32.34 14.02 -18.97
N SER A 29 31.82 12.79 -19.09
CA SER A 29 30.59 12.48 -19.86
C SER A 29 29.54 11.72 -19.05
N SER A 30 29.74 11.57 -17.74
CA SER A 30 28.68 11.07 -16.87
C SER A 30 27.61 12.16 -16.68
N PRO A 31 26.34 11.92 -17.05
CA PRO A 31 25.24 12.79 -16.67
C PRO A 31 25.29 13.01 -15.16
N LEU A 32 25.11 14.25 -14.70
CA LEU A 32 25.01 14.54 -13.28
C LEU A 32 24.09 13.50 -12.62
N PRO A 33 24.56 12.81 -11.56
CA PRO A 33 23.80 11.75 -10.93
C PRO A 33 22.45 12.33 -10.50
N ASN A 34 21.40 11.77 -11.09
CA ASN A 34 20.03 12.07 -10.71
C ASN A 34 19.89 11.75 -9.22
N LEU A 35 19.56 12.74 -8.40
CA LEU A 35 19.48 12.68 -6.94
C LEU A 35 18.58 11.54 -6.40
N GLY A 36 17.78 10.90 -7.27
CA GLY A 36 17.03 9.68 -6.94
C GLY A 36 17.80 8.35 -7.01
N GLN A 37 19.09 8.32 -7.39
CA GLN A 37 19.90 7.09 -7.46
C GLN A 37 20.79 6.84 -6.22
N ALA A 38 20.98 7.83 -5.35
CA ALA A 38 21.77 7.66 -4.13
C ALA A 38 21.11 6.69 -3.13
N ASP A 39 19.78 6.65 -3.09
CA ASP A 39 19.04 5.74 -2.21
C ASP A 39 19.12 4.28 -2.67
N ASN A 40 19.29 4.05 -3.98
CA ASN A 40 19.33 2.70 -4.56
C ASN A 40 20.68 2.00 -4.31
N TYR A 41 21.79 2.75 -4.28
CA TYR A 41 23.11 2.21 -3.93
C TYR A 41 23.17 1.70 -2.49
N ASN A 42 22.59 2.45 -1.54
CA ASN A 42 22.53 2.04 -0.13
C ASN A 42 21.63 0.82 0.09
N GLN A 43 20.63 0.61 -0.77
CA GLN A 43 19.73 -0.53 -0.69
C GLN A 43 20.38 -1.82 -1.24
N ALA A 44 21.08 -1.73 -2.37
CA ALA A 44 21.81 -2.85 -2.95
C ALA A 44 22.94 -3.35 -2.03
N GLU A 45 23.65 -2.45 -1.34
CA GLU A 45 24.72 -2.81 -0.41
C GLU A 45 24.17 -3.53 0.83
N LYS A 46 23.04 -3.05 1.39
CA LYS A 46 22.32 -3.71 2.49
C LYS A 46 21.79 -5.09 2.12
N GLU A 47 21.27 -5.27 0.91
CA GLU A 47 20.82 -6.58 0.41
C GLU A 47 21.99 -7.55 0.26
N GLN A 48 23.15 -7.06 -0.18
CA GLN A 48 24.35 -7.88 -0.33
C GLN A 48 24.93 -8.31 1.02
N GLU A 49 24.90 -7.43 2.03
CA GLU A 49 25.29 -7.78 3.40
C GLU A 49 24.31 -8.78 4.04
N GLN A 50 23.00 -8.59 3.89
CA GLN A 50 22.00 -9.55 4.37
C GLN A 50 22.13 -10.92 3.69
N ALA A 51 22.42 -10.94 2.38
CA ALA A 51 22.66 -12.19 1.65
C ALA A 51 23.94 -12.91 2.13
N LYS A 52 24.99 -12.16 2.50
CA LYS A 52 26.21 -12.73 3.11
C LYS A 52 25.94 -13.28 4.50
N GLN A 53 25.18 -12.55 5.34
CA GLN A 53 24.80 -13.02 6.68
C GLN A 53 23.94 -14.28 6.61
N LEU A 54 22.94 -14.34 5.72
CA LEU A 54 22.11 -15.53 5.51
C LEU A 54 22.91 -16.73 4.99
N LYS A 55 23.90 -16.51 4.12
CA LYS A 55 24.81 -17.58 3.67
C LYS A 55 25.73 -18.06 4.78
N GLN A 56 26.25 -17.17 5.63
CA GLN A 56 27.04 -17.56 6.80
C GLN A 56 26.19 -18.31 7.84
N GLU A 57 24.97 -17.87 8.09
CA GLU A 57 24.04 -18.53 9.02
C GLU A 57 23.60 -19.91 8.50
N GLN A 58 23.31 -20.03 7.19
CA GLN A 58 23.03 -21.34 6.57
C GLN A 58 24.26 -22.25 6.55
N ALA A 59 25.46 -21.72 6.34
CA ALA A 59 26.70 -22.50 6.39
C ALA A 59 26.98 -22.98 7.83
N ALA A 60 26.76 -22.14 8.84
CA ALA A 60 26.86 -22.51 10.25
C ALA A 60 25.80 -23.55 10.66
N ALA A 61 24.55 -23.40 10.18
CA ALA A 61 23.49 -24.37 10.41
C ALA A 61 23.75 -25.72 9.71
N ARG A 62 24.42 -25.73 8.56
CA ARG A 62 24.84 -26.96 7.88
C ARG A 62 26.06 -27.61 8.54
N ALA A 63 27.00 -26.83 9.06
CA ALA A 63 28.15 -27.34 9.81
C ALA A 63 27.74 -27.95 11.18
N GLY A 64 26.59 -27.57 11.73
CA GLY A 64 26.04 -28.17 12.95
C GLY A 64 25.16 -29.42 12.76
N ASN A 65 24.88 -29.82 11.51
CA ASN A 65 23.92 -30.90 11.23
C ASN A 65 24.55 -32.21 10.72
N ASP A 66 25.88 -32.34 10.84
CA ASP A 66 26.61 -33.61 10.71
C ASP A 66 26.94 -34.18 12.09
N SER A 67 25.94 -34.16 12.97
CA SER A 67 25.90 -35.00 14.17
C SER A 67 24.59 -35.74 14.11
N GLY A 68 24.69 -37.07 14.13
CA GLY A 68 23.63 -38.00 13.77
C GLY A 68 22.29 -37.69 14.41
N GLU A 69 21.24 -38.17 13.74
CA GLU A 69 19.91 -38.36 14.32
C GLU A 69 20.04 -38.75 15.81
N PRO A 70 19.69 -37.85 16.75
CA PRO A 70 19.70 -38.23 18.14
C PRO A 70 18.57 -39.24 18.31
N ASP A 71 18.96 -40.49 18.57
CA ASP A 71 18.08 -41.57 18.99
C ASP A 71 17.19 -41.04 20.14
N ASN A 72 15.94 -40.75 19.77
CA ASN A 72 14.96 -40.02 20.57
C ASN A 72 14.23 -40.99 21.50
N SER A 73 14.94 -41.96 22.07
CA SER A 73 14.36 -43.01 22.90
C SER A 73 14.20 -42.61 24.38
N ASN A 74 14.81 -41.51 24.82
CA ASN A 74 14.81 -41.07 26.24
C ASN A 74 14.27 -39.66 26.53
N MET A 75 13.57 -39.01 25.59
CA MET A 75 12.90 -37.73 25.91
C MET A 75 11.59 -37.95 26.67
N SER A 76 11.48 -37.34 27.84
CA SER A 76 10.24 -37.17 28.60
C SER A 76 9.09 -36.68 27.70
N LEU A 77 7.90 -37.29 27.85
CA LEU A 77 6.67 -36.93 27.12
C LEU A 77 6.38 -35.42 27.14
N ARG A 78 6.72 -34.72 28.23
CA ARG A 78 6.57 -33.26 28.34
C ARG A 78 7.48 -32.48 27.38
N GLN A 79 8.69 -32.98 27.16
CA GLN A 79 9.71 -32.34 26.33
C GLN A 79 9.44 -32.56 24.83
N ARG A 80 8.83 -33.69 24.48
CA ARG A 80 8.27 -33.94 23.14
C ARG A 80 7.09 -33.00 22.82
N LEU A 81 6.17 -32.81 23.78
CA LEU A 81 5.04 -31.88 23.59
C LEU A 81 5.48 -30.42 23.42
N SER A 82 6.48 -29.95 24.17
CA SER A 82 6.98 -28.58 24.02
C SER A 82 7.70 -28.35 22.69
N THR A 83 8.49 -29.33 22.24
CA THR A 83 9.21 -29.24 20.96
C THR A 83 8.28 -29.30 19.75
N GLU A 84 7.21 -30.11 19.79
CA GLU A 84 6.18 -30.10 18.74
C GLU A 84 5.40 -28.78 18.70
N ARG A 85 5.03 -28.22 19.86
CA ARG A 85 4.38 -26.89 19.92
C ARG A 85 5.25 -25.79 19.32
N ILE A 86 6.55 -25.78 19.64
CA ILE A 86 7.50 -24.80 19.09
C ILE A 86 7.65 -24.96 17.57
N LYS A 87 7.75 -26.21 17.08
CA LYS A 87 7.82 -26.49 15.63
C LYS A 87 6.55 -26.07 14.90
N ASN A 88 5.37 -26.29 15.50
CA ASN A 88 4.09 -25.88 14.91
C ASN A 88 3.96 -24.35 14.87
N LEU A 89 4.31 -23.66 15.96
CA LEU A 89 4.34 -22.19 15.99
C LEU A 89 5.32 -21.60 14.98
N ALA A 90 6.49 -22.21 14.80
CA ALA A 90 7.47 -21.77 13.79
C ALA A 90 6.94 -21.97 12.37
N LYS A 91 6.31 -23.12 12.07
CA LYS A 91 5.68 -23.39 10.77
C LYS A 91 4.53 -22.41 10.47
N GLU A 92 3.72 -22.07 11.46
CA GLU A 92 2.66 -21.06 11.32
C GLU A 92 3.23 -19.67 11.02
N LYS A 93 4.27 -19.25 11.75
CA LYS A 93 4.95 -17.96 11.51
C LYS A 93 5.59 -17.90 10.11
N ILE A 94 6.18 -18.99 9.62
CA ILE A 94 6.75 -19.06 8.27
C ILE A 94 5.66 -19.01 7.21
N LYS A 95 4.54 -19.74 7.40
CA LYS A 95 3.38 -19.65 6.50
C LYS A 95 2.77 -18.26 6.47
N GLN A 96 2.70 -17.57 7.60
CA GLN A 96 2.24 -16.18 7.68
C GLN A 96 3.18 -15.25 6.92
N LYS A 97 4.50 -15.34 7.15
CA LYS A 97 5.49 -14.53 6.43
C LYS A 97 5.51 -14.78 4.92
N ALA A 98 5.29 -16.03 4.49
CA ALA A 98 5.20 -16.36 3.07
C ALA A 98 3.91 -15.80 2.43
N LYS A 99 2.77 -15.87 3.13
CA LYS A 99 1.52 -15.23 2.70
C LYS A 99 1.64 -13.70 2.66
N GLU A 100 2.34 -13.10 3.62
CA GLU A 100 2.61 -11.66 3.63
C GLU A 100 3.41 -11.23 2.39
N LYS A 101 4.54 -11.90 2.10
CA LYS A 101 5.38 -11.56 0.93
C LYS A 101 4.68 -11.67 -0.41
N ILE A 102 3.80 -12.66 -0.60
CA ILE A 102 3.01 -12.80 -1.84
C ILE A 102 1.90 -11.74 -1.90
N SER A 103 1.36 -11.34 -0.75
CA SER A 103 0.28 -10.36 -0.67
C SER A 103 0.73 -8.90 -0.78
N GLU A 104 1.98 -8.60 -0.45
CA GLU A 104 2.55 -7.24 -0.50
C GLU A 104 2.38 -6.52 -1.86
N PRO A 105 2.72 -7.12 -3.02
CA PRO A 105 2.51 -6.45 -4.30
C PRO A 105 1.03 -6.24 -4.64
N ALA A 106 0.17 -7.21 -4.32
CA ALA A 106 -1.27 -7.09 -4.53
C ALA A 106 -1.88 -5.96 -3.66
N LYS A 107 -1.45 -5.86 -2.40
CA LYS A 107 -1.84 -4.77 -1.49
C LYS A 107 -1.38 -3.41 -2.01
N GLN A 108 -0.19 -3.32 -2.60
CA GLN A 108 0.30 -2.07 -3.17
C GLN A 108 -0.51 -1.64 -4.40
N GLY A 109 -0.84 -2.58 -5.29
CA GLY A 109 -1.69 -2.31 -6.44
C GLY A 109 -3.08 -1.83 -6.03
N THR A 110 -3.71 -2.52 -5.07
CA THR A 110 -5.04 -2.14 -4.56
C THR A 110 -5.00 -0.80 -3.81
N ALA A 111 -3.93 -0.50 -3.07
CA ALA A 111 -3.73 0.81 -2.43
C ALA A 111 -3.60 1.94 -3.46
N TYR A 112 -2.87 1.72 -4.56
CA TYR A 112 -2.75 2.71 -5.63
C TYR A 112 -4.10 2.97 -6.33
N LEU A 113 -4.86 1.91 -6.64
CA LEU A 113 -6.19 2.04 -7.22
C LEU A 113 -7.17 2.74 -6.27
N LEU A 114 -7.10 2.45 -4.98
CA LEU A 114 -7.92 3.12 -3.97
C LEU A 114 -7.61 4.62 -3.92
N LYS A 115 -6.31 4.98 -3.92
CA LYS A 115 -5.87 6.37 -3.98
C LYS A 115 -6.33 7.09 -5.25
N LEU A 116 -6.24 6.43 -6.40
CA LEU A 116 -6.78 6.96 -7.65
C LEU A 116 -8.29 7.17 -7.59
N SER A 117 -9.01 6.25 -6.94
CA SER A 117 -10.46 6.32 -6.82
C SER A 117 -10.92 7.50 -5.96
N TRP A 118 -10.18 7.81 -4.89
CA TRP A 118 -10.36 9.01 -4.08
C TRP A 118 -10.08 10.29 -4.87
N LEU A 119 -9.01 10.33 -5.68
CA LEU A 119 -8.68 11.51 -6.49
C LEU A 119 -9.72 11.77 -7.59
N ASN A 120 -10.24 10.71 -8.21
CA ASN A 120 -11.26 10.80 -9.25
C ASN A 120 -12.70 10.79 -8.72
N LEU A 121 -12.90 10.93 -7.41
CA LEU A 121 -14.22 10.89 -6.79
C LEU A 121 -15.15 11.99 -7.32
N ILE A 122 -14.61 13.20 -7.47
CA ILE A 122 -15.34 14.38 -7.93
C ILE A 122 -15.56 14.30 -9.44
N ASP A 123 -14.50 14.01 -10.20
CA ASP A 123 -14.55 13.98 -11.67
C ASP A 123 -15.46 12.88 -12.22
N SER A 124 -15.63 11.78 -11.47
CA SER A 124 -16.50 10.66 -11.86
C SER A 124 -17.95 10.82 -11.40
N PHE A 125 -18.34 11.96 -10.82
CA PHE A 125 -19.68 12.18 -10.24
C PHE A 125 -20.08 11.09 -9.23
N GLY A 126 -19.13 10.58 -8.45
CA GLY A 126 -19.38 9.54 -7.47
C GLY A 126 -19.45 8.11 -8.04
N LEU A 127 -19.11 7.88 -9.31
CA LEU A 127 -19.07 6.51 -9.85
C LEU A 127 -17.92 5.69 -9.20
N THR A 128 -16.79 6.33 -8.87
CA THR A 128 -15.71 5.66 -8.12
C THR A 128 -16.10 5.30 -6.68
N LEU A 129 -17.17 5.87 -6.15
CA LEU A 129 -17.73 5.53 -4.83
C LEU A 129 -18.16 4.06 -4.78
N ILE A 130 -18.72 3.55 -5.88
CA ILE A 130 -19.09 2.13 -6.03
C ILE A 130 -17.84 1.24 -5.91
N TYR A 131 -16.73 1.65 -6.53
CA TYR A 131 -15.46 0.93 -6.41
C TYR A 131 -14.92 0.97 -4.97
N ILE A 132 -14.97 2.13 -4.30
CA ILE A 132 -14.51 2.24 -2.91
C ILE A 132 -15.35 1.32 -1.99
N ASN A 133 -16.67 1.28 -2.16
CA ASN A 133 -17.55 0.35 -1.43
C ASN A 133 -17.24 -1.11 -1.75
N MET A 134 -17.00 -1.43 -3.02
CA MET A 134 -16.58 -2.77 -3.42
C MET A 134 -15.24 -3.15 -2.78
N HIS A 135 -14.29 -2.23 -2.68
CA HIS A 135 -12.99 -2.44 -2.03
C HIS A 135 -13.16 -2.72 -0.53
N VAL A 136 -14.02 -1.97 0.17
CA VAL A 136 -14.34 -2.22 1.59
C VAL A 136 -14.98 -3.59 1.77
N PHE A 137 -15.92 -3.96 0.91
CA PHE A 137 -16.56 -5.29 0.92
C PHE A 137 -15.55 -6.41 0.63
N LEU A 138 -14.75 -6.28 -0.42
CA LEU A 138 -13.72 -7.25 -0.81
C LEU A 138 -12.65 -7.42 0.26
N ARG A 139 -12.36 -6.38 1.02
CA ARG A 139 -11.46 -6.45 2.17
C ARG A 139 -12.05 -7.27 3.32
N TRP A 140 -13.36 -7.26 3.50
CA TRP A 140 -14.03 -8.13 4.48
C TRP A 140 -13.98 -9.60 4.05
N VAL A 141 -14.13 -9.88 2.75
CA VAL A 141 -14.05 -11.23 2.18
C VAL A 141 -12.60 -11.74 2.10
N MET A 142 -11.65 -10.90 1.67
CA MET A 142 -10.25 -11.25 1.36
C MET A 142 -9.27 -10.23 1.95
N PRO A 143 -9.08 -10.20 3.29
CA PRO A 143 -8.24 -9.21 3.96
C PRO A 143 -6.76 -9.30 3.59
N SER A 144 -6.32 -10.41 2.98
CA SER A 144 -4.93 -10.57 2.55
C SER A 144 -4.62 -9.82 1.26
N MET A 145 -5.56 -9.59 0.34
CA MET A 145 -5.25 -8.96 -0.95
C MET A 145 -5.48 -7.45 -0.96
N PHE A 146 -6.35 -6.96 -0.08
CA PHE A 146 -6.76 -5.56 -0.04
C PHE A 146 -6.07 -4.81 1.09
N CYS A 147 -5.50 -3.65 0.76
CA CYS A 147 -4.89 -2.75 1.75
C CYS A 147 -5.93 -2.20 2.73
N LYS A 148 -5.52 -1.76 3.93
CA LYS A 148 -6.45 -1.03 4.81
C LYS A 148 -6.73 0.32 4.18
N LEU A 149 -7.96 0.80 4.36
CA LEU A 149 -8.24 2.21 4.10
C LEU A 149 -7.32 3.01 5.05
N GLY A 150 -6.69 4.04 4.50
CA GLY A 150 -5.81 4.92 5.24
C GLY A 150 -4.34 4.54 5.15
N ASP A 151 -4.03 3.26 4.89
CA ASP A 151 -2.65 2.80 4.74
C ASP A 151 -2.01 3.38 3.46
N GLU A 152 -2.81 3.78 2.47
CA GLU A 152 -2.34 4.42 1.24
C GLU A 152 -1.77 5.84 1.47
N TRP A 153 -2.11 6.48 2.59
CA TRP A 153 -1.64 7.82 2.94
C TRP A 153 -0.42 7.80 3.85
N ILE A 154 -0.10 6.65 4.45
CA ILE A 154 1.07 6.51 5.32
C ILE A 154 2.29 6.16 4.45
N PRO A 155 3.31 7.02 4.36
CA PRO A 155 4.52 6.71 3.62
C PRO A 155 5.23 5.52 4.29
N LYS A 156 5.55 4.48 3.51
CA LYS A 156 6.21 3.25 4.01
C LYS A 156 7.47 3.52 4.83
N GLN A 157 8.18 4.61 4.53
CA GLN A 157 9.38 5.07 5.23
C GLN A 157 9.11 5.39 6.71
N ALA A 158 7.91 5.87 7.04
CA ALA A 158 7.51 6.21 8.41
C ALA A 158 7.33 4.96 9.29
N SER A 159 6.96 3.82 8.70
CA SER A 159 6.79 2.55 9.43
C SER A 159 8.11 1.91 9.89
N VAL A 160 9.23 2.29 9.30
CA VAL A 160 10.55 1.68 9.55
C VAL A 160 11.30 2.36 10.72
N LEU A 161 10.93 3.59 11.08
CA LEU A 161 11.67 4.43 12.04
C LEU A 161 11.29 4.25 13.52
N GLY A 162 10.64 3.14 13.89
CA GLY A 162 10.44 2.78 15.31
C GLY A 162 9.31 3.53 16.02
N ALA A 163 8.47 4.30 15.31
CA ALA A 163 7.25 4.91 15.83
C ALA A 163 6.07 3.91 15.97
N ASP A 164 6.38 2.66 16.28
CA ASP A 164 5.53 1.50 15.98
C ASP A 164 4.25 1.44 16.84
N GLU A 165 4.27 1.98 18.07
CA GLU A 165 3.08 2.00 18.94
C GLU A 165 2.18 3.22 18.71
N ALA A 166 2.78 4.40 18.51
CA ALA A 166 2.03 5.62 18.23
C ALA A 166 1.36 5.53 16.84
N MET A 167 2.08 5.05 15.83
CA MET A 167 1.51 4.88 14.48
C MET A 167 0.44 3.79 14.41
N LYS A 168 0.55 2.70 15.20
CA LYS A 168 -0.50 1.68 15.24
C LYS A 168 -1.83 2.24 15.76
N LYS A 169 -1.79 3.10 16.78
CA LYS A 169 -2.99 3.76 17.32
C LYS A 169 -3.54 4.79 16.33
N THR A 170 -2.69 5.59 15.71
CA THR A 170 -3.10 6.57 14.69
C THR A 170 -3.71 5.89 13.47
N GLY A 171 -3.11 4.79 12.99
CA GLY A 171 -3.64 4.03 11.86
C GLY A 171 -5.00 3.37 12.14
N GLN A 172 -5.24 2.92 13.38
CA GLN A 172 -6.57 2.41 13.78
C GLN A 172 -7.62 3.53 13.83
N ALA A 173 -7.27 4.71 14.35
CA ALA A 173 -8.18 5.84 14.41
C ALA A 173 -8.54 6.36 13.01
N ILE A 174 -7.56 6.46 12.11
CA ILE A 174 -7.76 6.86 10.71
C ILE A 174 -8.73 5.90 10.02
N GLY A 175 -8.53 4.58 10.17
CA GLY A 175 -9.42 3.60 9.55
C GLY A 175 -10.88 3.69 10.03
N ILE A 176 -11.12 4.04 11.30
CA ILE A 176 -12.49 4.25 11.82
C ILE A 176 -13.10 5.53 11.23
N VAL A 177 -12.32 6.62 11.19
CA VAL A 177 -12.77 7.90 10.62
C VAL A 177 -13.11 7.76 9.15
N GLU A 178 -12.33 7.00 8.38
CA GLU A 178 -12.62 6.76 6.96
C GLU A 178 -13.88 5.92 6.74
N VAL A 179 -14.11 4.87 7.54
CA VAL A 179 -15.34 4.08 7.43
C VAL A 179 -16.57 4.94 7.77
N LEU A 180 -16.46 5.79 8.79
CA LEU A 180 -17.52 6.73 9.14
C LEU A 180 -17.73 7.79 8.04
N GLY A 181 -16.63 8.31 7.49
CA GLY A 181 -16.65 9.25 6.37
C GLY A 181 -17.31 8.66 5.13
N LEU A 182 -17.00 7.40 4.80
CA LEU A 182 -17.65 6.67 3.72
C LEU A 182 -19.14 6.46 3.96
N LEU A 183 -19.54 6.10 5.18
CA LEU A 183 -20.95 5.95 5.51
C LEU A 183 -21.71 7.27 5.36
N LEU A 184 -21.12 8.39 5.79
CA LEU A 184 -21.70 9.72 5.59
C LEU A 184 -21.76 10.11 4.11
N LEU A 185 -20.72 9.78 3.34
CA LEU A 185 -20.66 10.04 1.91
C LEU A 185 -21.68 9.21 1.13
N ASP A 186 -21.86 7.93 1.47
CA ASP A 186 -22.91 7.06 0.93
C ASP A 186 -24.30 7.61 1.25
N LEU A 187 -24.51 8.05 2.49
CA LEU A 187 -25.77 8.65 2.92
C LEU A 187 -26.05 9.94 2.14
N LEU A 188 -25.03 10.78 1.93
CA LEU A 188 -25.14 11.98 1.09
C LEU A 188 -25.51 11.64 -0.35
N VAL A 189 -24.84 10.66 -0.96
CA VAL A 189 -25.15 10.20 -2.33
C VAL A 189 -26.57 9.64 -2.40
N LEU A 190 -27.00 8.87 -1.41
CA LEU A 190 -28.37 8.36 -1.31
C LEU A 190 -29.40 9.49 -1.22
N PHE A 191 -29.11 10.55 -0.45
CA PHE A 191 -29.95 11.75 -0.40
C PHE A 191 -30.02 12.47 -1.75
N ILE A 192 -28.90 12.60 -2.46
CA ILE A 192 -28.87 13.24 -3.79
C ILE A 192 -29.68 12.42 -4.81
N VAL A 193 -29.46 11.11 -4.87
CA VAL A 193 -30.18 10.21 -5.78
C VAL A 193 -31.67 10.17 -5.43
N GLY A 194 -32.00 10.02 -4.15
CA GLY A 194 -33.39 10.04 -3.68
C GLY A 194 -34.09 11.37 -3.97
N GLY A 195 -33.39 12.49 -3.78
CA GLY A 195 -33.87 13.82 -4.15
C GLY A 195 -34.13 13.96 -5.64
N ALA A 196 -33.20 13.48 -6.49
CA ALA A 196 -33.35 13.51 -7.94
C ALA A 196 -34.54 12.64 -8.42
N VAL A 197 -34.69 11.42 -7.88
CA VAL A 197 -35.83 10.55 -8.20
C VAL A 197 -37.14 11.19 -7.75
N THR A 198 -37.19 11.72 -6.52
CA THR A 198 -38.38 12.41 -5.99
C THR A 198 -38.74 13.61 -6.86
N TRP A 199 -37.74 14.38 -7.30
CA TRP A 199 -37.93 15.51 -8.21
C TRP A 199 -38.51 15.09 -9.57
N ILE A 200 -38.00 14.02 -10.17
CA ILE A 200 -38.53 13.47 -11.44
C ILE A 200 -39.98 13.00 -11.27
N VAL A 201 -40.28 12.26 -10.20
CA VAL A 201 -41.64 11.79 -9.90
C VAL A 201 -42.58 12.99 -9.70
N MET A 202 -42.13 14.04 -9.03
CA MET A 202 -42.90 15.27 -8.85
C MET A 202 -43.24 15.93 -10.20
N ILE A 203 -42.27 16.07 -11.10
CA ILE A 203 -42.51 16.60 -12.46
C ILE A 203 -43.52 15.74 -13.22
N MET A 204 -43.35 14.41 -13.19
CA MET A 204 -44.29 13.49 -13.85
C MET A 204 -45.71 13.62 -13.29
N GLY A 205 -45.85 13.77 -11.97
CA GLY A 205 -47.14 14.02 -11.33
C GLY A 205 -47.78 15.34 -11.79
N TRP A 206 -46.99 16.40 -11.92
CA TRP A 206 -47.48 17.69 -12.42
C TRP A 206 -47.92 17.63 -13.87
N ILE A 207 -47.22 16.86 -14.71
CA ILE A 207 -47.62 16.67 -16.12
C ILE A 207 -48.90 15.84 -16.21
N ALA A 208 -49.03 14.79 -15.39
CA ALA A 208 -50.21 13.93 -15.39
C ALA A 208 -51.47 14.62 -14.85
N HIS A 209 -51.32 15.42 -13.78
CA HIS A 209 -52.43 16.08 -13.08
C HIS A 209 -52.08 17.53 -12.70
N PRO A 210 -52.02 18.46 -13.67
CA PRO A 210 -51.51 19.81 -13.44
C PRO A 210 -52.38 20.62 -12.47
N LEU A 211 -53.71 20.42 -12.50
CA LEU A 211 -54.63 21.14 -11.61
C LEU A 211 -54.54 20.67 -10.16
N ASP A 212 -54.41 19.35 -9.95
CA ASP A 212 -54.23 18.78 -8.62
C ASP A 212 -52.87 19.20 -8.03
N ALA A 213 -51.82 19.25 -8.85
CA ALA A 213 -50.52 19.74 -8.42
C ALA A 213 -50.54 21.22 -7.97
N ILE A 214 -51.21 22.10 -8.74
CA ILE A 214 -51.34 23.53 -8.38
C ILE A 214 -52.13 23.70 -7.08
N THR A 215 -53.22 22.96 -6.91
CA THR A 215 -54.04 23.05 -5.70
C THR A 215 -53.31 22.48 -4.48
N GLN A 216 -52.57 21.37 -4.62
CA GLN A 216 -51.73 20.83 -3.54
C GLN A 216 -50.60 21.77 -3.15
N LEU A 217 -49.90 22.39 -4.11
CA LEU A 217 -48.83 23.34 -3.79
C LEU A 217 -49.38 24.61 -3.15
N GLY A 218 -50.52 25.10 -3.66
CA GLY A 218 -51.20 26.27 -3.12
C GLY A 218 -51.65 26.03 -1.67
N TRP A 219 -52.31 24.91 -1.38
CA TRP A 219 -52.73 24.60 -0.01
C TRP A 219 -51.57 24.21 0.90
N GLY A 220 -50.58 23.49 0.39
CA GLY A 220 -49.36 23.16 1.13
C GLY A 220 -48.64 24.43 1.60
N GLY A 221 -48.48 25.42 0.72
CA GLY A 221 -47.87 26.71 1.05
C GLY A 221 -48.68 27.52 2.07
N VAL A 222 -50.00 27.63 1.87
CA VAL A 222 -50.88 28.39 2.79
C VAL A 222 -50.92 27.74 4.18
N SER A 223 -50.96 26.40 4.26
CA SER A 223 -50.96 25.68 5.55
C SER A 223 -49.63 25.82 6.30
N ALA A 224 -48.49 25.76 5.61
CA ALA A 224 -47.18 25.99 6.21
C ALA A 224 -47.03 27.44 6.72
N LEU A 225 -47.51 28.43 5.96
CA LEU A 225 -47.57 29.83 6.39
C LEU A 225 -48.45 30.04 7.62
N ALA A 226 -49.64 29.43 7.64
CA ALA A 226 -50.54 29.49 8.79
C ALA A 226 -49.92 28.84 10.04
N ALA A 227 -49.19 27.73 9.87
CA ALA A 227 -48.47 27.08 10.96
C ALA A 227 -47.35 27.97 11.53
N LEU A 228 -46.56 28.62 10.67
CA LEU A 228 -45.55 29.59 11.08
C LEU A 228 -46.16 30.79 11.83
N PHE A 229 -47.29 31.30 11.35
CA PHE A 229 -47.98 32.42 12.00
C PHE A 229 -48.52 32.05 13.39
N LYS A 230 -48.95 30.80 13.56
CA LYS A 230 -49.44 30.26 14.83
C LYS A 230 -48.34 30.00 15.86
N GLU A 231 -47.10 29.78 15.43
CA GLU A 231 -45.95 29.69 16.35
C GLU A 231 -45.40 31.06 16.74
N LEU A 232 -45.65 32.09 15.92
CA LEU A 232 -45.09 33.44 16.14
C LEU A 232 -45.95 34.33 17.06
N PHE A 233 -47.25 34.05 17.17
CA PHE A 233 -48.23 34.82 17.96
C PHE A 233 -49.00 33.92 18.93
#